data_AF-A0A348B2U0-F1
#
_entry.id   AF-A0A348B2U0-F1
#
_cell.length_a   1.000
_cell.length_b   1.000
_cell.length_c   1.000
_cell.angle_alpha   90.00
_cell.angle_beta   90.00
_cell.angle_gamma   90.00
#
_symmetry.space_group_name_H-M   'P 1'
#
loop_
_entity.id
_entity.type
_entity.pdbx_description
1 polymer ?
#
loop_
_entity_poly.entity_id
_entity_poly.type
_entity_poly.pdbx_seq_one_letter_code
_entity_poly.pdbx_strand_id
1 'polypeptide(L)'
;MRMGKEGASANRISKELGLNFNTVSRVLKKHGLGRTRRKLTREQIEEIRKSRQRGESIYSIAKRLNISTNLVSYHLKRSGQVRRSGRGQSPT
;
A
#
# COMPACT_ATOMS: atom_id res chain seq x y z
N MET A 1 9.62 -11.64 27.04
CA MET A 1 8.98 -10.40 26.53
C MET A 1 8.65 -10.57 25.05
N ARG A 2 7.37 -10.74 24.68
CA ARG A 2 6.91 -10.95 23.30
C ARG A 2 6.80 -9.59 22.56
N MET A 3 7.87 -9.10 21.97
CA MET A 3 7.83 -7.96 21.03
C MET A 3 7.74 -8.48 19.59
N GLY A 4 6.59 -9.03 19.22
CA GLY A 4 6.37 -9.66 17.92
C GLY A 4 5.13 -9.18 17.17
N LYS A 5 4.42 -8.15 17.64
CA LYS A 5 3.11 -7.78 17.06
C LYS A 5 2.84 -6.29 16.84
N GLU A 6 3.74 -5.41 17.22
CA GLU A 6 3.57 -4.00 16.88
C GLU A 6 4.37 -3.72 15.62
N GLY A 7 3.68 -3.30 14.56
CA GLY A 7 4.27 -2.88 13.28
C GLY A 7 5.09 -1.60 13.43
N ALA A 8 6.12 -1.65 14.27
CA ALA A 8 7.09 -0.62 14.50
C ALA A 8 7.74 -0.31 13.15
N SER A 9 7.55 0.93 12.69
CA SER A 9 8.17 1.39 11.47
C SER A 9 9.69 1.24 11.59
N ALA A 10 10.37 0.88 10.49
CA ALA A 10 11.83 0.77 10.45
C ALA A 10 12.53 2.03 11.02
N ASN A 11 11.87 3.18 10.94
CA ASN A 11 12.29 4.46 11.50
C ASN A 11 12.24 4.52 13.04
N ARG A 12 11.25 3.88 13.66
CA ARG A 12 11.17 3.78 15.12
C ARG A 12 12.27 2.85 15.65
N ILE A 13 12.42 1.69 15.01
CA ILE A 13 13.43 0.69 15.37
C ILE A 13 14.86 1.24 15.16
N SER A 14 15.09 2.02 14.10
CA SER A 14 16.39 2.68 13.90
C SER A 14 16.74 3.67 15.00
N LYS A 15 15.75 4.46 15.47
CA LYS A 15 15.97 5.42 16.56
C LYS A 15 16.18 4.74 17.91
N GLU A 16 15.43 3.66 18.17
CA GLU A 16 15.49 2.92 19.43
C GLU A 16 16.78 2.10 19.56
N LEU A 17 17.29 1.55 18.47
CA LEU A 17 18.52 0.75 18.44
C LEU A 17 19.77 1.56 18.03
N GLY A 18 19.63 2.85 17.71
CA GLY A 18 20.73 3.67 17.17
C GLY A 18 21.30 3.17 15.83
N LEU A 19 20.56 2.31 15.11
CA LEU A 19 21.00 1.69 13.86
C LEU A 19 20.57 2.52 12.65
N ASN A 20 21.32 2.40 11.56
CA ASN A 20 20.93 3.03 10.30
C ASN A 20 19.58 2.46 9.80
N PHE A 21 18.66 3.36 9.45
CA PHE A 21 17.36 3.02 8.86
C PHE A 21 17.45 2.03 7.70
N ASN A 22 18.46 2.17 6.83
CA ASN A 22 18.65 1.27 5.68
C ASN A 22 18.98 -0.15 6.13
N THR A 23 19.80 -0.30 7.16
CA THR A 23 20.14 -1.60 7.77
C THR A 23 18.90 -2.24 8.38
N VAL A 24 18.15 -1.49 9.19
CA VAL A 24 16.91 -1.96 9.82
C VAL A 24 15.87 -2.34 8.77
N SER A 25 15.68 -1.51 7.75
CA SER A 25 14.75 -1.80 6.64
C SER A 25 15.17 -3.07 5.87
N ARG A 26 16.45 -3.30 5.64
CA ARG A 26 16.96 -4.53 5.00
C ARG A 26 16.67 -5.76 5.86
N VAL A 27 16.97 -5.70 7.16
CA VAL A 27 16.72 -6.80 8.11
C VAL A 27 15.22 -7.10 8.19
N LEU A 28 14.38 -6.08 8.35
CA LEU A 28 12.92 -6.25 8.39
C LEU A 28 12.38 -6.87 7.10
N LYS A 29 12.87 -6.45 5.93
CA LYS A 29 12.50 -7.07 4.64
C LYS A 29 12.96 -8.54 4.58
N LYS A 30 14.19 -8.84 4.98
CA LYS A 30 14.76 -10.20 4.98
C LYS A 30 13.96 -11.16 5.86
N HIS A 31 13.45 -10.68 7.00
CA HIS A 31 12.64 -11.46 7.93
C HIS A 31 11.13 -11.37 7.67
N GLY A 32 10.68 -10.75 6.58
CA GLY A 32 9.25 -10.61 6.26
C GLY A 32 8.45 -9.68 7.21
N LEU A 33 9.15 -8.96 8.08
CA LEU A 33 8.60 -8.02 9.07
C LEU A 33 8.48 -6.59 8.53
N GLY A 34 8.92 -6.35 7.29
CA GLY A 34 8.73 -5.08 6.61
C GLY A 34 7.25 -4.80 6.39
N ARG A 35 6.85 -3.53 6.47
CA ARG A 35 5.49 -3.11 6.08
C ARG A 35 5.30 -3.42 4.59
N THR A 36 4.64 -4.52 4.28
CA THR A 36 4.12 -4.77 2.94
C THR A 36 3.12 -3.67 2.62
N ARG A 37 3.38 -2.88 1.57
CA ARG A 37 2.37 -1.95 1.04
C ARG A 37 1.12 -2.78 0.77
N ARG A 38 0.00 -2.49 1.46
CA ARG A 38 -1.30 -3.10 1.16
C ARG A 38 -1.57 -2.91 -0.33
N LYS A 39 -1.41 -3.98 -1.10
CA LYS A 39 -1.80 -3.99 -2.51
C LYS A 39 -3.31 -4.15 -2.53
N LEU A 40 -4.00 -3.25 -3.22
CA LEU A 40 -5.43 -3.41 -3.52
C LEU A 40 -5.61 -4.70 -4.33
N THR A 41 -6.59 -5.52 -3.94
CA THR A 41 -6.97 -6.68 -4.74
C THR A 41 -7.65 -6.23 -6.03
N ARG A 42 -7.69 -7.11 -7.04
CA ARG A 42 -8.41 -6.82 -8.29
C ARG A 42 -9.88 -6.50 -8.04
N GLU A 43 -10.49 -7.19 -7.09
CA GLU A 43 -11.89 -6.98 -6.67
C GLU A 43 -12.10 -5.57 -6.12
N GLN A 44 -11.21 -5.09 -5.25
CA GLN A 44 -11.30 -3.73 -4.72
C GLN A 44 -11.13 -2.67 -5.82
N ILE A 45 -10.28 -2.92 -6.82
CA ILE A 45 -10.10 -2.00 -7.96
C ILE A 45 -11.37 -1.96 -8.82
N GLU A 46 -11.98 -3.11 -9.10
CA GLU A 46 -13.23 -3.18 -9.85
C GLU A 46 -14.38 -2.54 -9.07
N GLU A 47 -14.41 -2.69 -7.75
CA GLU A 47 -15.40 -2.04 -6.89
C GLU A 47 -15.25 -0.51 -6.93
N ILE A 48 -14.03 0.03 -6.92
CA ILE A 48 -13.76 1.47 -7.10
C ILE A 48 -14.38 1.96 -8.43
N ARG A 49 -14.21 1.19 -9.52
CA ARG A 49 -14.75 1.54 -10.85
C ARG A 49 -16.27 1.52 -10.87
N LYS A 50 -16.88 0.43 -10.39
CA LYS A 50 -18.34 0.29 -10.32
C LYS A 50 -18.99 1.38 -9.47
N SER A 51 -18.35 1.74 -8.35
CA SER A 51 -18.85 2.81 -7.47
C SER A 51 -18.77 4.17 -8.15
N ARG A 52 -17.68 4.44 -8.88
CA ARG A 52 -17.54 5.68 -9.64
C ARG A 52 -18.56 5.78 -10.79
N GLN A 53 -18.84 4.67 -11.48
CA GLN A 53 -19.88 4.60 -12.51
C GLN A 53 -21.28 4.83 -11.95
N ARG A 54 -21.54 4.38 -10.71
CA ARG A 54 -22.79 4.66 -9.97
C ARG A 54 -22.90 6.09 -9.45
N GLY A 55 -21.89 6.95 -9.69
CA GLY A 55 -21.87 8.34 -9.22
C GLY A 55 -21.42 8.51 -7.77
N GLU A 56 -20.89 7.48 -7.11
CA GLU A 56 -20.38 7.61 -5.75
C GLU A 56 -19.17 8.56 -5.69
N SER A 57 -19.11 9.32 -4.59
CA SER A 57 -17.99 10.22 -4.32
C SER A 57 -16.72 9.42 -3.97
N ILE A 58 -15.55 9.98 -4.31
CA ILE A 58 -14.24 9.39 -3.96
C ILE A 58 -14.12 9.16 -2.45
N TYR A 59 -14.68 10.07 -1.65
CA TYR A 59 -14.68 9.96 -0.19
C TYR A 59 -15.51 8.77 0.30
N SER A 60 -16.71 8.59 -0.23
CA SER A 60 -17.59 7.45 0.11
C SER A 60 -16.92 6.12 -0.21
N ILE A 61 -16.28 6.02 -1.38
CA ILE A 61 -15.55 4.83 -1.84
C ILE A 61 -14.36 4.54 -0.91
N ALA A 62 -13.58 5.58 -0.57
CA ALA A 62 -12.43 5.47 0.32
C ALA A 62 -12.82 4.98 1.72
N LYS A 63 -13.91 5.55 2.28
CA LYS A 63 -14.44 5.14 3.58
C LYS A 63 -14.91 3.69 3.57
N ARG A 64 -15.65 3.29 2.52
CA ARG A 64 -16.21 1.93 2.38
C ARG A 64 -15.12 0.87 2.22
N LEU A 65 -14.09 1.15 1.44
CA LEU A 65 -12.98 0.23 1.18
C LEU A 65 -11.84 0.34 2.22
N ASN A 66 -11.97 1.25 3.20
CA ASN A 66 -10.95 1.54 4.21
C ASN A 66 -9.56 1.84 3.60
N ILE A 67 -9.55 2.68 2.56
CA ILE A 67 -8.35 3.12 1.84
C ILE A 67 -8.28 4.64 1.76
N SER A 68 -7.11 5.20 1.41
CA SER A 68 -6.97 6.64 1.25
C SER A 68 -7.67 7.14 -0.03
N THR A 69 -8.21 8.35 0.04
CA THR A 69 -8.79 9.07 -1.12
C THR A 69 -7.79 9.22 -2.26
N ASN A 70 -6.51 9.47 -1.93
CA ASN A 70 -5.42 9.51 -2.91
C ASN A 70 -5.27 8.19 -3.67
N LEU A 71 -5.41 7.05 -2.99
CA LEU A 71 -5.29 5.73 -3.62
C LEU A 71 -6.47 5.48 -4.56
N VAL A 72 -7.69 5.85 -4.16
CA VAL A 72 -8.87 5.81 -5.04
C VAL A 72 -8.65 6.67 -6.29
N SER A 73 -8.20 7.93 -6.13
CA SER A 73 -7.93 8.84 -7.25
C SER A 73 -6.84 8.29 -8.18
N TYR A 74 -5.77 7.72 -7.61
CA TYR A 74 -4.70 7.07 -8.37
C TYR A 74 -5.22 5.91 -9.22
N HIS A 75 -6.03 5.03 -8.64
CA HIS A 75 -6.59 3.89 -9.38
C HIS A 75 -7.62 4.32 -10.43
N LEU A 76 -8.43 5.33 -10.16
CA LEU A 76 -9.35 5.90 -11.14
C LEU A 76 -8.59 6.49 -12.35
N LYS A 77 -7.59 7.35 -12.11
CA LYS A 77 -6.72 7.91 -13.16
C LYS A 77 -6.02 6.82 -13.98
N ARG A 78 -5.45 5.83 -13.29
CA ARG A 78 -4.73 4.73 -13.94
C ARG A 78 -5.66 3.83 -14.75
N SER A 79 -6.89 3.59 -14.28
CA SER A 79 -7.89 2.76 -14.97
C SER A 79 -8.35 3.34 -16.31
N GLY A 80 -8.34 4.67 -16.46
CA GLY A 80 -8.58 5.36 -17.74
C GLY A 80 -7.39 5.31 -18.70
N GLN A 81 -6.19 5.01 -18.19
CA GLN A 81 -4.94 4.90 -18.96
C GLN A 81 -4.54 3.45 -19.26
N VAL A 82 -5.34 2.44 -18.87
CA VAL A 82 -5.07 1.01 -19.18
C VAL A 82 -5.41 0.69 -20.62
N ARG A 83 -4.69 1.33 -21.54
CA ARG A 83 -4.31 0.79 -22.84
C ARG A 83 -2.94 1.36 -23.16
N ARG A 84 -1.90 0.89 -22.45
CA ARG A 84 -0.54 0.70 -22.99
C ARG A 84 0.40 0.15 -21.91
N SER A 85 0.90 -1.04 -22.23
CA SER A 85 2.16 -1.66 -21.80
C SER A 85 2.26 -2.21 -20.38
N GLY A 86 2.59 -3.51 -20.33
CA GLY A 86 3.35 -4.08 -19.23
C GLY A 86 4.73 -3.43 -19.10
N ARG A 87 5.26 -3.44 -17.87
CA ARG A 87 6.67 -3.52 -17.49
C ARG A 87 6.81 -3.30 -15.98
N GLY A 88 7.65 -4.12 -15.35
CA GLY A 88 8.37 -3.73 -14.14
C GLY A 88 7.82 -4.22 -12.81
N GLN A 89 7.62 -5.53 -12.63
CA GLN A 89 7.97 -6.13 -11.33
C GLN A 89 9.46 -6.46 -11.42
N SER A 90 10.31 -5.58 -10.90
CA SER A 90 11.73 -5.88 -10.72
C SER A 90 11.89 -6.65 -9.41
N PRO A 91 12.45 -7.87 -9.42
CA PRO A 91 12.95 -8.53 -8.22
C PRO A 91 14.35 -7.96 -7.92
N THR A 92 14.61 -7.65 -6.65
CA THR A 92 15.97 -7.52 -6.09
C THR A 92 15.92 -8.01 -4.65
#